data_AF-A0A9P1GHK3-F1
#
_entry.id   AF-A0A9P1GHK3-F1
#
_cell.length_a   1.000
_cell.length_b   1.000
_cell.length_c   1.000
_cell.angle_alpha   90.00
_cell.angle_beta   90.00
_cell.angle_gamma   90.00
#
_symmetry.space_group_name_H-M   'P 1'
#
loop_
_entity.id
_entity.type
_entity.pdbx_description
1 polymer ?
#
loop_
_entity_poly.entity_id
_entity_poly.type
_entity_poly.pdbx_seq_one_letter_code
_entity_poly.pdbx_strand_id
1 'polypeptide(L)'
;MEESRGFGKSVLSNLFKSLCPQATGRHLRMFHNWVKEYDQLELLRRQVSVTRQQLHLFSSYCSKPPLPSEIRRDLLNAHQMRAPHLAEEDYLQACAPGDYRTFHGHSVVDEVLSEMLVKHLALQEEKIQQKQRLYLPNPPPPHPKQEVVKRRADLKRWSKWNEAFDLLGLENDVATKDQLLKTRMLSPDNVDFIFRLVTGRHEGEATFTRPRFLQTMSVLNHVRPPRLEPLGVATESPRSDD
;
A
#
# COMPACT_ATOMS: atom_id res chain seq x y z
N MET A 1 -9.30 -15.85 -12.92
CA MET A 1 -10.70 -15.66 -12.46
C MET A 1 -11.60 -16.37 -13.45
N GLU A 2 -11.54 -17.70 -13.43
CA GLU A 2 -12.26 -18.57 -14.35
C GLU A 2 -13.68 -18.82 -13.85
N GLU A 3 -14.63 -18.57 -14.75
CA GLU A 3 -15.84 -19.36 -14.97
C GLU A 3 -16.45 -20.13 -13.80
N SER A 4 -17.10 -19.42 -12.87
CA SER A 4 -18.29 -19.96 -12.18
C SER A 4 -19.52 -19.92 -13.11
N ARG A 5 -19.37 -20.32 -14.38
CA ARG A 5 -20.42 -20.33 -15.39
C ARG A 5 -21.18 -21.65 -15.30
N GLY A 6 -22.28 -21.66 -14.54
CA GLY A 6 -23.35 -22.64 -14.75
C GLY A 6 -23.95 -23.26 -13.49
N PHE A 7 -23.20 -23.37 -12.40
CA PHE A 7 -23.65 -24.17 -11.24
C PHE A 7 -24.72 -23.48 -10.35
N GLY A 8 -24.96 -22.19 -10.51
CA GLY A 8 -25.65 -21.41 -9.46
C GLY A 8 -27.14 -21.14 -9.64
N LYS A 9 -27.60 -20.79 -10.85
CA LYS A 9 -28.92 -20.12 -10.97
C LYS A 9 -30.11 -21.08 -10.84
N SER A 10 -30.07 -22.24 -11.50
CA SER A 10 -31.16 -23.22 -11.43
C SER A 10 -31.20 -23.94 -10.09
N VAL A 11 -30.03 -24.30 -9.53
CA VAL A 11 -29.90 -24.97 -8.23
C VAL A 11 -30.39 -24.07 -7.10
N LEU A 12 -29.93 -22.81 -7.03
CA LEU A 12 -30.41 -21.86 -6.02
C LEU A 12 -31.90 -21.57 -6.17
N SER A 13 -32.41 -21.43 -7.39
CA SER A 13 -33.85 -21.20 -7.62
C SER A 13 -34.70 -22.36 -7.09
N ASN A 14 -34.29 -23.60 -7.34
CA ASN A 14 -34.99 -24.79 -6.85
C ASN A 14 -34.89 -24.92 -5.32
N LEU A 15 -33.72 -24.62 -4.74
CA LEU A 15 -33.53 -24.59 -3.28
C LEU A 15 -34.44 -23.54 -2.62
N PHE A 16 -34.51 -22.32 -3.18
CA PHE A 16 -35.36 -21.27 -2.65
C PHE A 16 -36.86 -21.58 -2.81
N LYS A 17 -37.28 -22.22 -3.91
CA LYS A 17 -38.67 -22.68 -4.05
C LYS A 17 -39.04 -23.71 -3.00
N SER A 18 -38.08 -24.54 -2.58
CA SER A 18 -38.26 -25.53 -1.50
C SER A 18 -38.29 -24.87 -0.12
N LEU A 19 -37.32 -24.00 0.18
CA LEU A 19 -37.19 -23.35 1.50
C LEU A 19 -38.21 -22.22 1.71
N CYS A 20 -38.57 -21.51 0.65
CA CYS A 20 -39.42 -20.33 0.68
C CYS A 20 -40.36 -20.34 -0.55
N PRO A 21 -41.40 -21.18 -0.58
CA PRO A 21 -42.28 -21.34 -1.74
C PRO A 21 -42.99 -20.04 -2.15
N GLN A 22 -43.15 -19.10 -1.21
CA GLN A 22 -43.74 -17.77 -1.44
C GLN A 22 -42.73 -16.71 -1.91
N ALA A 23 -41.45 -17.06 -2.09
CA ALA A 23 -40.42 -16.11 -2.52
C ALA A 23 -40.62 -15.70 -3.98
N THR A 24 -40.90 -14.42 -4.19
CA THR A 24 -40.97 -13.83 -5.53
C THR A 24 -39.58 -13.73 -6.17
N GLY A 25 -39.52 -13.57 -7.50
CA GLY A 25 -38.26 -13.31 -8.19
C GLY A 25 -37.54 -12.04 -7.72
N ARG A 26 -38.26 -11.07 -7.12
CA ARG A 26 -37.65 -9.90 -6.47
C ARG A 26 -36.86 -10.29 -5.23
N HIS A 27 -37.40 -11.17 -4.38
CA HIS A 27 -36.72 -11.66 -3.17
C HIS A 27 -35.42 -12.39 -3.54
N LEU A 28 -35.44 -13.21 -4.58
CA LEU A 28 -34.25 -13.91 -5.09
C LEU A 28 -33.15 -12.95 -5.54
N ARG A 29 -33.51 -11.88 -6.26
CA ARG A 29 -32.55 -10.85 -6.69
C ARG A 29 -31.97 -10.10 -5.49
N MET A 30 -32.80 -9.77 -4.50
CA MET A 30 -32.34 -9.13 -3.26
C MET A 30 -31.36 -10.02 -2.51
N PHE A 31 -31.67 -11.31 -2.34
CA PHE A 31 -30.76 -12.27 -1.71
C PHE A 31 -29.44 -12.39 -2.48
N HIS A 32 -29.50 -12.52 -3.81
CA HIS A 32 -28.28 -12.62 -4.64
C HIS A 32 -27.39 -11.38 -4.53
N ASN A 33 -27.99 -10.19 -4.49
CA ASN A 33 -27.25 -8.95 -4.27
C ASN A 33 -26.64 -8.91 -2.86
N TRP A 34 -27.41 -9.32 -1.85
CA TRP A 34 -26.93 -9.40 -0.48
C TRP A 34 -25.73 -10.35 -0.34
N VAL A 35 -25.78 -11.55 -0.93
CA VAL A 35 -24.65 -12.50 -0.94
C VAL A 35 -23.41 -11.87 -1.58
N LYS A 36 -23.55 -11.25 -2.74
CA LYS A 36 -22.42 -10.56 -3.41
C LYS A 36 -21.81 -9.47 -2.54
N GLU A 37 -22.65 -8.67 -1.90
CA GLU A 37 -22.18 -7.58 -1.06
C GLU A 37 -21.51 -8.10 0.22
N TYR A 38 -22.04 -9.18 0.80
CA TYR A 38 -21.44 -9.90 1.92
C TYR A 38 -20.04 -10.43 1.55
N ASP A 39 -19.91 -11.10 0.41
CA ASP A 39 -18.62 -11.61 -0.08
C ASP A 39 -17.59 -10.46 -0.28
N GLN A 40 -18.05 -9.33 -0.81
CA GLN A 40 -17.20 -8.13 -0.93
C GLN A 40 -16.78 -7.58 0.43
N LEU A 41 -17.66 -7.59 1.43
CA LEU A 41 -17.35 -7.13 2.78
C LEU A 41 -16.34 -8.05 3.47
N GLU A 42 -16.50 -9.37 3.31
CA GLU A 42 -15.56 -10.37 3.79
C GLU A 42 -14.18 -10.23 3.14
N LEU A 43 -14.15 -10.00 1.82
CA LEU A 43 -12.90 -9.73 1.11
C LEU A 43 -12.21 -8.46 1.64
N LEU A 44 -12.96 -7.38 1.91
CA LEU A 44 -12.41 -6.16 2.52
C LEU A 44 -11.89 -6.41 3.93
N ARG A 45 -12.59 -7.19 4.77
CA ARG A 45 -12.15 -7.56 6.11
C ARG A 45 -10.82 -8.32 6.09
N ARG A 46 -10.67 -9.27 5.16
CA ARG A 46 -9.41 -9.99 4.94
C ARG A 46 -8.28 -9.02 4.55
N GLN A 47 -8.55 -8.08 3.65
CA GLN A 47 -7.57 -7.07 3.23
C GLN A 47 -7.15 -6.14 4.39
N VAL A 48 -8.08 -5.73 5.24
CA VAL A 48 -7.78 -4.96 6.46
C VAL A 48 -6.91 -5.77 7.41
N SER A 49 -7.22 -7.05 7.63
CA SER A 49 -6.40 -7.94 8.47
C SER A 49 -4.95 -8.03 7.96
N VAL A 50 -4.77 -8.27 6.65
CA VAL A 50 -3.45 -8.29 6.01
C VAL A 50 -2.74 -6.94 6.18
N THR A 51 -3.43 -5.82 5.94
CA THR A 51 -2.83 -4.49 6.05
C THR A 51 -2.42 -4.16 7.48
N ARG A 52 -3.22 -4.56 8.49
CA ARG A 52 -2.86 -4.43 9.92
C ARG A 52 -1.63 -5.26 10.26
N GLN A 53 -1.57 -6.50 9.79
CA GLN A 53 -0.40 -7.35 9.99
C GLN A 53 0.85 -6.72 9.38
N GLN A 54 0.76 -6.21 8.14
CA GLN A 54 1.89 -5.55 7.47
C GLN A 54 2.33 -4.27 8.18
N LEU A 55 1.39 -3.42 8.61
CA LEU A 55 1.70 -2.25 9.42
C LEU A 55 2.38 -2.62 10.74
N HIS A 56 1.94 -3.70 11.40
CA HIS A 56 2.57 -4.20 12.63
C HIS A 56 3.99 -4.73 12.37
N LEU A 57 4.19 -5.54 11.33
CA LEU A 57 5.52 -6.04 10.94
C LEU A 57 6.47 -4.90 10.57
N PHE A 58 5.98 -3.92 9.80
CA PHE A 58 6.73 -2.72 9.45
C PHE A 58 7.10 -1.91 10.70
N SER A 59 6.14 -1.63 11.58
CA SER A 59 6.40 -0.86 12.82
C SER A 59 7.34 -1.60 13.77
N SER A 60 7.23 -2.92 13.87
CA SER A 60 8.13 -3.77 14.65
C SER A 60 9.56 -3.71 14.10
N TYR A 61 9.71 -3.82 12.77
CA TYR A 61 10.99 -3.61 12.09
C TYR A 61 11.50 -2.19 12.39
N CYS A 62 10.71 -1.16 12.07
CA CYS A 62 10.59 0.21 12.61
C CYS A 62 11.30 0.50 13.95
N SER A 63 11.03 -0.34 14.94
CA SER A 63 11.46 -0.14 16.33
C SER A 63 12.77 -0.82 16.70
N LYS A 64 13.25 -1.77 15.89
CA LYS A 64 14.48 -2.51 16.19
C LYS A 64 15.69 -1.58 16.08
N PRO A 65 16.62 -1.60 17.05
CA PRO A 65 17.86 -0.85 16.95
C PRO A 65 18.74 -1.39 15.81
N PRO A 66 19.64 -0.56 15.26
CA PRO A 66 20.65 -1.05 14.32
C PRO A 66 21.58 -2.05 15.02
N LEU A 67 22.10 -3.00 14.24
CA LEU A 67 23.04 -4.01 14.70
C LEU A 67 24.32 -3.35 15.25
N PRO A 68 24.70 -3.60 16.52
CA PRO A 68 25.92 -3.06 17.11
C PRO A 68 27.16 -3.40 16.29
N SER A 69 28.12 -2.48 16.25
CA SER A 69 29.36 -2.62 15.48
C SER A 69 30.17 -3.86 15.87
N GLU A 70 30.18 -4.19 17.16
CA GLU A 70 30.93 -5.32 17.71
C GLU A 70 30.36 -6.65 17.18
N ILE A 71 29.03 -6.81 17.31
CA ILE A 71 28.32 -8.00 16.81
C ILE A 71 28.45 -8.09 15.29
N ARG A 72 28.32 -6.96 14.58
CA ARG A 72 28.49 -6.92 13.13
C ARG A 72 29.88 -7.43 12.74
N ARG A 73 30.94 -6.90 13.36
CA ARG A 73 32.33 -7.32 13.09
C ARG A 73 32.53 -8.82 13.36
N ASP A 74 31.98 -9.34 14.45
CA ASP A 74 32.10 -10.76 14.77
C ASP A 74 31.40 -11.65 13.73
N LEU A 75 30.22 -11.24 13.24
CA LEU A 75 29.54 -11.91 12.15
C LEU A 75 30.33 -11.83 10.83
N LEU A 76 30.97 -10.70 10.53
CA LEU A 76 31.81 -10.54 9.35
C LEU A 76 33.06 -11.43 9.40
N ASN A 77 33.69 -11.55 10.56
CA ASN A 77 34.79 -12.49 10.76
C ASN A 77 34.33 -13.94 10.59
N ALA A 78 33.13 -14.28 11.09
CA ALA A 78 32.55 -15.61 10.94
C ALA A 78 32.18 -15.92 9.46
N HIS A 79 31.69 -14.94 8.71
CA HIS A 79 31.40 -15.04 7.28
C HIS A 79 32.63 -15.46 6.49
N GLN A 80 33.76 -14.77 6.69
CA GLN A 80 35.02 -15.07 6.00
C GLN A 80 35.49 -16.52 6.24
N MET A 81 35.28 -17.05 7.46
CA MET A 81 35.72 -18.38 7.84
C MET A 81 34.75 -19.49 7.42
N ARG A 82 33.44 -19.23 7.40
CA ARG A 82 32.41 -20.28 7.28
C ARG A 82 31.66 -20.26 5.95
N ALA A 83 31.46 -19.10 5.34
CA ALA A 83 30.60 -18.94 4.17
C ALA A 83 31.11 -17.86 3.18
N PRO A 84 32.37 -17.92 2.73
CA PRO A 84 32.96 -16.89 1.85
C PRO A 84 32.30 -16.78 0.47
N HIS A 85 31.50 -17.79 0.09
CA HIS A 85 30.76 -17.81 -1.17
C HIS A 85 29.41 -17.07 -1.11
N LEU A 86 28.90 -16.77 0.09
CA LEU A 86 27.68 -16.00 0.26
C LEU A 86 28.00 -14.51 0.24
N ALA A 87 27.11 -13.66 -0.26
CA ALA A 87 27.27 -12.22 -0.12
C ALA A 87 27.30 -11.84 1.38
N GLU A 88 28.18 -10.90 1.74
CA GLU A 88 28.37 -10.46 3.13
C GLU A 88 27.03 -10.04 3.77
N GLU A 89 26.22 -9.30 3.02
CA GLU A 89 24.95 -8.76 3.44
C GLU A 89 23.90 -9.85 3.65
N ASP A 90 23.89 -10.88 2.79
CA ASP A 90 22.97 -12.01 2.91
C ASP A 90 23.32 -12.85 4.14
N TYR A 91 24.62 -12.99 4.43
CA TYR A 91 25.09 -13.64 5.67
C TYR A 91 24.68 -12.84 6.90
N LEU A 92 24.92 -11.52 6.91
CA LEU A 92 24.49 -10.65 8.02
C LEU A 92 22.98 -10.75 8.23
N GLN A 93 22.18 -10.76 7.17
CA GLN A 93 20.73 -10.87 7.27
C GLN A 93 20.27 -12.21 7.84
N ALA A 94 20.95 -13.30 7.49
CA ALA A 94 20.62 -14.64 7.96
C ALA A 94 21.08 -14.91 9.40
N CYS A 95 22.20 -14.30 9.82
CA CYS A 95 22.82 -14.57 11.11
C CYS A 95 22.60 -13.47 12.17
N ALA A 96 22.09 -12.29 11.78
CA ALA A 96 21.79 -11.24 12.74
C ALA A 96 20.71 -11.69 13.73
N PRO A 97 20.85 -11.37 15.03
CA PRO A 97 19.80 -11.66 15.99
C PRO A 97 18.50 -10.94 15.61
N GLY A 98 17.37 -11.61 15.84
CA GLY A 98 16.06 -11.14 15.41
C GLY A 98 15.65 -9.77 15.97
N ASP A 99 16.30 -9.30 17.04
CA ASP A 99 16.01 -8.04 17.71
C ASP A 99 16.70 -6.83 17.06
N TYR A 100 17.60 -7.04 16.08
CA TYR A 100 18.34 -5.97 15.42
C TYR A 100 17.95 -5.82 13.95
N ARG A 101 18.20 -4.62 13.43
CA ARG A 101 18.24 -4.37 11.98
C ARG A 101 19.67 -4.42 11.48
N THR A 102 19.88 -5.15 10.41
CA THR A 102 21.18 -5.26 9.72
C THR A 102 21.63 -3.95 9.07
N PHE A 103 20.68 -3.10 8.69
CA PHE A 103 20.92 -1.79 8.08
C PHE A 103 20.30 -0.66 8.89
N HIS A 104 20.96 0.51 8.86
CA HIS A 104 20.35 1.74 9.34
C HIS A 104 19.26 2.13 8.34
N GLY A 105 17.99 1.95 8.74
CA GLY A 105 16.87 2.50 7.98
C GLY A 105 17.00 4.02 7.85
N HIS A 106 16.35 4.60 6.85
CA HIS A 106 16.30 6.05 6.71
C HIS A 106 15.01 6.59 7.30
N SER A 107 15.12 7.53 8.24
CA SER A 107 13.97 8.06 8.98
C SER A 107 12.88 8.62 8.07
N VAL A 108 13.26 9.29 6.98
CA VAL A 108 12.34 9.80 5.96
C VAL A 108 11.56 8.69 5.27
N VAL A 109 12.23 7.59 4.89
CA VAL A 109 11.58 6.43 4.26
C VAL A 109 10.64 5.74 5.25
N ASP A 110 11.12 5.53 6.48
CA ASP A 110 10.34 4.93 7.56
C ASP A 110 9.06 5.73 7.84
N GLU A 111 9.16 7.06 7.92
CA GLU A 111 8.01 7.93 8.16
C GLU A 111 7.02 7.93 6.98
N VAL A 112 7.50 8.07 5.74
CA VAL A 112 6.62 8.14 4.56
C VAL A 112 5.90 6.82 4.32
N LEU A 113 6.58 5.69 4.49
CA LEU A 113 5.95 4.38 4.34
C LEU A 113 5.03 4.05 5.50
N SER A 114 5.36 4.47 6.73
CA SER A 114 4.42 4.38 7.86
C SER A 114 3.14 5.19 7.59
N GLU A 115 3.28 6.44 7.12
CA GLU A 115 2.15 7.28 6.71
C GLU A 115 1.31 6.58 5.64
N MET A 116 1.96 6.03 4.60
CA MET A 116 1.30 5.30 3.52
C MET A 116 0.45 4.13 4.06
N LEU A 117 1.02 3.28 4.91
CA LEU A 117 0.35 2.10 5.46
C LEU A 117 -0.81 2.49 6.39
N VAL A 118 -0.61 3.48 7.26
CA VAL A 118 -1.65 3.99 8.17
C VAL A 118 -2.82 4.57 7.39
N LYS A 119 -2.55 5.41 6.38
CA LYS A 119 -3.61 5.99 5.53
C LYS A 119 -4.31 4.93 4.70
N HIS A 120 -3.59 3.94 4.17
CA HIS A 120 -4.19 2.84 3.43
C HIS A 120 -5.14 2.02 4.31
N LEU A 121 -4.71 1.69 5.53
CA LEU A 121 -5.54 0.98 6.50
C LEU A 121 -6.81 1.78 6.83
N ALA A 122 -6.67 3.07 7.16
CA ALA A 122 -7.80 3.92 7.50
C ALA A 122 -8.84 3.98 6.38
N LEU A 123 -8.40 4.06 5.12
CA LEU A 123 -9.31 4.06 3.96
C LEU A 123 -10.04 2.73 3.77
N GLN A 124 -9.39 1.60 4.02
CA GLN A 124 -10.04 0.30 3.95
C GLN A 124 -11.08 0.14 5.08
N GLU A 125 -10.73 0.57 6.29
CA GLU A 125 -11.64 0.54 7.44
C GLU A 125 -12.84 1.46 7.23
N GLU A 126 -12.63 2.67 6.71
CA GLU A 126 -13.71 3.59 6.35
C GLU A 126 -14.66 2.96 5.31
N LYS A 127 -14.12 2.30 4.27
CA LYS A 127 -14.94 1.58 3.28
C LYS A 127 -15.78 0.47 3.91
N ILE A 128 -15.23 -0.28 4.88
CA ILE A 128 -15.98 -1.29 5.62
C ILE A 128 -17.11 -0.64 6.43
N GLN A 129 -16.80 0.44 7.16
CA GLN A 129 -17.79 1.16 7.96
C GLN A 129 -18.91 1.75 7.11
N GLN A 130 -18.57 2.38 5.97
CA GLN A 130 -19.55 2.91 5.01
C GLN A 130 -20.47 1.80 4.50
N LYS A 131 -19.94 0.63 4.14
CA LYS A 131 -20.75 -0.51 3.72
C LYS A 131 -21.65 -1.03 4.84
N GLN A 132 -21.11 -1.19 6.06
CA GLN A 132 -21.88 -1.70 7.20
C GLN A 132 -23.05 -0.78 7.57
N ARG A 133 -22.87 0.55 7.46
CA ARG A 133 -23.94 1.53 7.72
C ARG A 133 -25.17 1.34 6.83
N LEU A 134 -25.01 0.80 5.62
CA LEU A 134 -26.12 0.53 4.70
C LEU A 134 -27.04 -0.61 5.17
N TYR A 135 -26.56 -1.47 6.08
CA TYR A 135 -27.32 -2.62 6.60
C TYR A 135 -27.90 -2.39 8.00
N LEU A 136 -27.80 -1.17 8.55
CA LEU A 136 -28.45 -0.84 9.80
C LEU A 136 -29.98 -0.78 9.61
N PRO A 137 -30.81 -1.16 10.61
CA PRO A 137 -32.27 -1.11 10.50
C PRO A 137 -32.81 0.28 10.15
N ASN A 138 -32.12 1.32 10.64
CA ASN A 138 -32.36 2.71 10.29
C ASN A 138 -31.05 3.28 9.73
N PRO A 139 -30.76 3.08 8.43
CA PRO A 139 -29.53 3.59 7.86
C PRO A 139 -29.55 5.13 7.96
N PRO A 140 -28.43 5.76 8.36
CA PRO A 140 -28.36 7.21 8.33
C PRO A 140 -28.66 7.70 6.91
N PRO A 141 -29.31 8.87 6.75
CA PRO A 141 -29.54 9.42 5.42
C PRO A 141 -28.21 9.48 4.67
N PRO A 142 -28.21 9.19 3.35
CA PRO A 142 -26.99 9.23 2.58
C PRO A 142 -26.36 10.61 2.77
N HIS A 143 -25.11 10.64 3.23
CA HIS A 143 -24.40 11.90 3.33
C HIS A 143 -24.44 12.54 1.94
N PRO A 144 -24.87 13.82 1.84
CA PRO A 144 -24.85 14.51 0.56
C PRO A 144 -23.44 14.37 0.02
N LYS A 145 -23.32 14.02 -1.27
CA LYS A 145 -22.03 13.96 -1.95
C LYS A 145 -21.45 15.37 -1.91
N GLN A 146 -20.74 15.69 -0.84
CA GLN A 146 -19.93 16.90 -0.81
C GLN A 146 -18.90 16.69 -1.88
N GLU A 147 -18.90 17.57 -2.89
CA GLU A 147 -17.77 17.67 -3.79
C GLU A 147 -16.57 18.08 -2.95
N VAL A 148 -15.83 17.07 -2.47
CA VAL A 148 -14.62 17.31 -1.71
C VAL A 148 -13.60 17.84 -2.69
N VAL A 149 -13.51 19.17 -2.76
CA VAL A 149 -12.42 19.85 -3.45
C VAL A 149 -11.13 19.43 -2.74
N LYS A 150 -10.46 18.40 -3.30
CA LYS A 150 -9.19 17.91 -2.78
C LYS A 150 -8.23 19.08 -2.62
N ARG A 151 -7.73 19.27 -1.39
CA ARG A 151 -6.73 20.30 -1.08
C ARG A 151 -5.43 20.00 -1.83
N ARG A 152 -4.65 21.03 -2.11
CA ARG A 152 -3.29 20.81 -2.65
C ARG A 152 -2.39 20.25 -1.54
N ALA A 153 -1.48 19.36 -1.92
CA ALA A 153 -0.45 18.89 -1.02
C ALA A 153 0.46 20.07 -0.63
N ASP A 154 0.86 20.11 0.63
CA ASP A 154 1.90 21.02 1.10
C ASP A 154 3.24 20.69 0.43
N LEU A 155 4.00 21.73 0.05
CA LEU A 155 5.30 21.58 -0.63
C LEU A 155 6.29 20.80 0.23
N LYS A 156 6.28 21.01 1.56
CA LYS A 156 7.17 20.29 2.48
C LYS A 156 6.86 18.78 2.47
N ARG A 157 5.58 18.42 2.57
CA ARG A 157 5.15 17.02 2.51
C ARG A 157 5.43 16.39 1.14
N TRP A 158 5.17 17.13 0.06
CA TRP A 158 5.44 16.65 -1.30
C TRP A 158 6.94 16.41 -1.54
N SER A 159 7.79 17.32 -1.08
CA SER A 159 9.25 17.19 -1.14
C SER A 159 9.71 15.96 -0.36
N LYS A 160 9.16 15.73 0.84
CA LYS A 160 9.46 14.54 1.65
C LYS A 160 9.11 13.23 0.94
N TRP A 161 7.99 13.18 0.22
CA TRP A 161 7.63 12.01 -0.57
C TRP A 161 8.60 11.76 -1.72
N ASN A 162 9.09 12.83 -2.37
CA ASN A 162 10.13 12.70 -3.39
C ASN A 162 11.45 12.22 -2.80
N GLU A 163 11.88 12.83 -1.69
CA GLU A 163 13.09 12.43 -0.97
C GLU A 163 13.03 10.95 -0.55
N ALA A 164 11.90 10.49 0.00
CA ALA A 164 11.71 9.08 0.32
C ALA A 164 11.85 8.17 -0.92
N PHE A 165 11.35 8.60 -2.08
CA PHE A 165 11.52 7.85 -3.32
C PHE A 165 12.98 7.82 -3.77
N ASP A 166 13.69 8.96 -3.68
CA ASP A 166 15.13 9.06 -4.02
C ASP A 166 15.98 8.13 -3.14
N LEU A 167 15.69 8.11 -1.84
CA LEU A 167 16.39 7.31 -0.85
C LEU A 167 16.17 5.81 -0.99
N LEU A 168 15.08 5.39 -1.66
CA LEU A 168 14.89 3.99 -2.04
C LEU A 168 15.88 3.54 -3.14
N GLY A 169 16.85 4.37 -3.54
CA GLY A 169 17.98 3.99 -4.38
C GLY A 169 17.57 3.64 -5.80
N LEU A 170 16.55 4.31 -6.31
CA LEU A 170 15.90 3.97 -7.56
C LEU A 170 16.53 4.74 -8.73
N GLU A 171 17.22 4.01 -9.60
CA GLU A 171 17.77 4.58 -10.82
C GLU A 171 16.67 4.91 -11.84
N ASN A 172 16.77 6.07 -12.50
CA ASN A 172 15.89 6.48 -13.61
C ASN A 172 14.39 6.58 -13.26
N ASP A 173 14.02 6.93 -12.03
CA ASP A 173 12.62 7.08 -11.59
C ASP A 173 11.76 5.79 -11.69
N VAL A 174 12.41 4.63 -11.80
CA VAL A 174 11.75 3.32 -11.89
C VAL A 174 12.21 2.44 -10.72
N ALA A 175 11.24 1.91 -9.98
CA ALA A 175 11.45 0.95 -8.91
C ALA A 175 11.13 -0.47 -9.37
N THR A 176 12.10 -1.38 -9.27
CA THR A 176 11.85 -2.83 -9.35
C THR A 176 11.78 -3.42 -7.94
N LYS A 177 11.13 -4.57 -7.80
CA LYS A 177 11.15 -5.32 -6.52
C LYS A 177 12.59 -5.66 -6.10
N ASP A 178 13.41 -6.10 -7.06
CA ASP A 178 14.80 -6.48 -6.79
C ASP A 178 15.64 -5.30 -6.31
N GLN A 179 15.45 -4.10 -6.88
CA GLN A 179 16.12 -2.88 -6.40
C GLN A 179 15.72 -2.56 -4.96
N LEU A 180 14.42 -2.60 -4.65
CA LEU A 180 13.93 -2.36 -3.29
C LEU A 180 14.47 -3.41 -2.31
N LEU A 181 14.51 -4.68 -2.70
CA LEU A 181 15.10 -5.75 -1.87
C LEU A 181 16.60 -5.54 -1.65
N LYS A 182 17.32 -5.05 -2.66
CA LYS A 182 18.76 -4.72 -2.57
C LYS A 182 19.04 -3.53 -1.65
N THR A 183 18.11 -2.59 -1.52
CA THR A 183 18.29 -1.46 -0.58
C THR A 183 18.30 -1.91 0.87
N ARG A 184 17.68 -3.07 1.17
CA ARG A 184 17.55 -3.64 2.52
C ARG A 184 16.87 -2.71 3.54
N MET A 185 16.30 -1.59 3.10
CA MET A 185 15.57 -0.64 3.95
C MET A 185 14.23 -1.22 4.42
N LEU A 186 13.72 -2.21 3.69
CA LEU A 186 12.44 -2.87 3.90
C LEU A 186 12.62 -4.37 3.99
N SER A 187 11.81 -5.02 4.82
CA SER A 187 11.71 -6.48 4.78
C SER A 187 11.05 -6.95 3.47
N PRO A 188 11.31 -8.19 3.01
CA PRO A 188 10.72 -8.70 1.77
C PRO A 188 9.19 -8.61 1.73
N ASP A 189 8.52 -8.94 2.83
CA ASP A 189 7.06 -8.84 2.95
C ASP A 189 6.55 -7.40 2.73
N ASN A 190 7.26 -6.43 3.30
CA ASN A 190 6.93 -5.02 3.17
C ASN A 190 7.21 -4.52 1.74
N VAL A 191 8.30 -4.97 1.10
CA VAL A 191 8.55 -4.67 -0.32
C VAL A 191 7.37 -5.16 -1.16
N ASP A 192 6.98 -6.42 -1.04
CA ASP A 192 5.87 -7.00 -1.80
C ASP A 192 4.53 -6.29 -1.53
N PHE A 193 4.29 -5.87 -0.30
CA PHE A 193 3.08 -5.14 0.05
C PHE A 193 3.06 -3.74 -0.55
N ILE A 194 4.12 -2.94 -0.35
CA ILE A 194 4.24 -1.59 -0.91
C ILE A 194 4.16 -1.64 -2.43
N PHE A 195 4.81 -2.63 -3.04
CA PHE A 195 4.76 -2.83 -4.48
C PHE A 195 3.33 -3.03 -4.98
N ARG A 196 2.58 -3.97 -4.38
CA ARG A 196 1.17 -4.22 -4.73
C ARG A 196 0.27 -3.01 -4.48
N LEU A 197 0.57 -2.24 -3.44
CA LEU A 197 -0.17 -1.04 -3.08
C LEU A 197 0.00 0.05 -4.14
N VAL A 198 1.23 0.28 -4.61
CA VAL A 198 1.55 1.31 -5.61
C VAL A 198 1.10 0.91 -7.01
N THR A 199 1.29 -0.35 -7.42
CA THR A 199 0.85 -0.81 -8.76
C THR A 199 -0.67 -0.97 -8.85
N GLY A 200 -1.35 -1.24 -7.73
CA GLY A 200 -2.80 -1.38 -7.70
C GLY A 200 -3.28 -2.81 -8.02
N ARG A 201 -2.48 -3.82 -7.63
CA ARG A 201 -2.78 -5.26 -7.76
C ARG A 201 -2.83 -5.80 -9.19
N HIS A 202 -2.23 -5.12 -10.15
CA HIS A 202 -1.97 -5.72 -11.46
C HIS A 202 -0.87 -6.77 -11.28
N GLU A 203 -1.28 -8.03 -11.08
CA GLU A 203 -0.39 -9.18 -11.09
C GLU A 203 0.34 -9.19 -12.45
N GLY A 204 1.65 -8.92 -12.42
CA GLY A 204 2.49 -8.87 -13.63
C GLY A 204 3.25 -7.56 -13.83
N GLU A 205 2.89 -6.47 -13.14
CA GLU A 205 3.77 -5.30 -13.14
C GLU A 205 5.03 -5.61 -12.32
N ALA A 206 6.18 -5.58 -12.99
CA ALA A 206 7.49 -5.80 -12.36
C ALA A 206 8.13 -4.50 -11.87
N THR A 207 7.57 -3.34 -12.24
CA THR A 207 8.08 -2.01 -11.87
C THR A 207 6.97 -1.03 -11.45
N PHE A 208 7.32 0.01 -10.69
CA PHE A 208 6.50 1.22 -10.55
C PHE A 208 7.35 2.49 -10.69
N THR A 209 6.74 3.60 -11.09
CA THR A 209 7.45 4.87 -11.35
C THR A 209 7.24 5.90 -10.25
N ARG A 210 8.10 6.92 -10.17
CA ARG A 210 7.93 8.07 -9.26
C ARG A 210 6.53 8.71 -9.37
N PRO A 211 6.00 9.03 -10.57
CA PRO A 211 4.63 9.54 -10.70
C PRO A 211 3.58 8.61 -10.09
N ARG A 212 3.73 7.30 -10.22
CA ARG A 212 2.79 6.32 -9.67
C ARG A 212 2.84 6.26 -8.15
N PHE A 213 4.05 6.32 -7.58
CA PHE A 213 4.24 6.43 -6.13
C PHE A 213 3.59 7.70 -5.56
N LEU A 214 3.88 8.87 -6.16
CA LEU A 214 3.31 10.15 -5.73
C LEU A 214 1.79 10.22 -5.94
N GLN A 215 1.27 9.61 -7.00
CA GLN A 215 -0.17 9.47 -7.22
C GLN A 215 -0.81 8.64 -6.10
N THR A 216 -0.18 7.54 -5.70
CA THR A 216 -0.65 6.68 -4.60
C THR A 216 -0.68 7.49 -3.30
N MET A 217 0.39 8.20 -2.96
CA MET A 217 0.43 9.07 -1.78
C MET A 217 -0.65 10.16 -1.81
N SER A 218 -0.91 10.74 -2.98
CA SER A 218 -1.95 11.75 -3.17
C SER A 218 -3.37 11.20 -2.96
N VAL A 219 -3.64 9.99 -3.47
CA VAL A 219 -4.92 9.30 -3.28
C VAL A 219 -5.13 8.97 -1.81
N LEU A 220 -4.13 8.41 -1.14
CA LEU A 220 -4.19 8.04 0.27
C LEU A 220 -4.42 9.24 1.19
N ASN A 221 -3.90 10.41 0.82
CA ASN A 221 -4.02 11.64 1.59
C ASN A 221 -5.17 12.57 1.14
N HIS A 222 -5.97 12.18 0.14
CA HIS A 222 -7.01 13.04 -0.45
C HIS A 222 -6.52 14.42 -0.91
N VAL A 223 -5.27 14.49 -1.40
CA VAL A 223 -4.67 15.73 -1.90
C VAL A 223 -4.47 15.69 -3.41
N ARG A 224 -4.31 16.87 -4.02
CA ARG A 224 -3.80 17.04 -5.40
C ARG A 224 -2.32 17.38 -5.35
N PRO A 225 -1.54 17.08 -6.41
CA PRO A 225 -0.18 17.56 -6.53
C PRO A 225 -0.09 19.09 -6.33
N PRO A 226 1.02 19.61 -5.77
CA PRO A 226 1.23 21.04 -5.69
C PRO A 226 1.27 21.63 -7.10
N ARG A 227 0.84 22.89 -7.23
CA ARG A 227 1.06 23.62 -8.48
C ARG A 227 2.55 23.94 -8.51
N LEU A 228 3.28 23.29 -9.42
CA LEU A 228 4.59 23.77 -9.77
C LEU A 228 4.34 25.09 -10.51
N GLU A 229 4.61 26.20 -9.84
CA GLU A 229 4.78 27.47 -10.55
C GLU A 229 5.77 27.16 -11.67
N PRO A 230 5.43 27.36 -12.95
CA PRO A 230 6.42 27.23 -14.00
C PRO A 230 7.58 28.10 -13.56
N LEU A 231 8.74 27.48 -13.28
CA LEU A 231 9.99 28.20 -12.99
C LEU A 231 10.03 29.29 -14.03
N GLY A 232 9.80 30.52 -13.58
CA GLY A 232 9.55 31.63 -14.47
C GLY A 232 10.65 31.58 -15.49
N VAL A 233 10.31 31.24 -16.74
CA VAL A 233 11.15 31.60 -17.85
C VAL A 233 11.18 33.09 -17.68
N ALA A 234 12.27 33.59 -17.09
CA ALA A 234 12.53 35.01 -17.01
C ALA A 234 12.60 35.40 -18.49
N THR A 235 11.45 35.77 -19.04
CA THR A 235 11.37 36.61 -20.20
C THR A 235 12.00 37.89 -19.71
N GLU A 236 13.33 37.94 -19.77
CA GLU A 236 14.07 39.16 -19.95
C GLU A 236 13.41 39.82 -21.16
N SER A 237 12.42 40.68 -20.90
CA SER A 237 12.02 41.66 -21.88
C SER A 237 13.29 42.41 -22.22
N PRO A 238 13.75 42.39 -23.48
CA PRO A 238 14.88 43.21 -23.87
C PRO A 238 14.50 44.64 -23.51
N ARG A 239 15.26 45.26 -22.61
CA ARG A 239 15.21 46.71 -22.41
C ARG A 239 15.59 47.31 -23.77
N SER A 240 14.59 47.83 -24.46
CA SER A 240 14.81 48.76 -25.56
C SER A 240 15.39 50.02 -24.94
N ASP A 241 16.70 50.20 -25.10
CA ASP A 241 17.33 51.50 -24.92
C ASP A 241 16.81 52.41 -26.04
N ASP A 242 16.06 53.44 -25.66
CA ASP A 242 15.90 54.71 -26.38
C ASP A 242 15.58 55.82 -25.36
#